data_AF-A0A7Y2XW28-F1
#
_entry.id   AF-A0A7Y2XW28-F1
#
_cell.length_a   1.000
_cell.length_b   1.000
_cell.length_c   1.000
_cell.angle_alpha   90.00
_cell.angle_beta   90.00
_cell.angle_gamma   90.00
#
_symmetry.space_group_name_H-M   'P 1'
#
loop_
_entity.id
_entity.type
_entity.pdbx_description
1 polymer ?
#
loop_
_entity_poly.entity_id
_entity_poly.type
_entity_poly.pdbx_seq_one_letter_code
_entity_poly.pdbx_strand_id
1 'polypeptide(L)' 'MIILTMVSLGNEILIVDFGQNGLWSYDGTWVKLSHLDPLRMITWGESNLVVDYGSHGLWKFDQSDWEKIGL' A
#
# COMPACT_ATOMS: atom_id res chain seq x y z
N MET A 1 1.49 -4.28 17.81
CA MET A 1 1.50 -3.87 16.39
C MET A 1 2.26 -4.93 15.63
N ILE A 2 1.58 -5.67 14.75
CA ILE A 2 2.22 -6.70 13.91
C ILE A 2 2.31 -6.09 12.52
N ILE A 3 3.51 -6.07 11.95
CA ILE A 3 3.72 -5.76 10.54
C ILE A 3 3.45 -7.06 9.79
N LEU A 4 2.50 -7.02 8.85
CA LEU A 4 2.14 -8.21 8.07
C LEU A 4 3.02 -8.32 6.82
N THR A 5 3.25 -7.21 6.11
CA THR A 5 4.09 -7.16 4.92
C THR A 5 4.69 -5.77 4.71
N MET A 6 5.75 -5.68 3.90
CA MET A 6 6.36 -4.42 3.48
C MET A 6 6.97 -4.56 2.07
N VAL A 7 6.92 -3.49 1.27
CA VAL A 7 7.50 -3.44 -0.07
C VAL A 7 8.16 -2.07 -0.31
N SER A 8 9.18 -2.02 -1.16
CA SER A 8 9.77 -0.75 -1.61
C SER A 8 9.02 -0.23 -2.85
N LEU A 9 8.56 1.01 -2.81
CA LEU A 9 8.05 1.76 -3.95
C LEU A 9 9.15 2.70 -4.45
N GLY A 10 9.64 2.42 -5.65
CA GLY A 10 10.89 2.98 -6.13
C GLY A 10 12.06 2.60 -5.21
N ASN A 11 13.03 3.52 -5.09
CA ASN A 11 14.24 3.31 -4.29
C ASN A 11 14.22 4.01 -2.93
N GLU A 12 13.16 4.77 -2.63
CA GLU A 12 13.16 5.73 -1.52
C GLU A 12 11.98 5.57 -0.56
N ILE A 13 10.90 4.91 -0.98
CA ILE A 13 9.66 4.83 -0.19
C ILE A 13 9.45 3.39 0.28
N LEU A 14 9.33 3.20 1.60
CA LEU A 14 8.86 1.96 2.19
C LEU A 14 7.34 2.01 2.34
N ILE A 15 6.65 1.01 1.79
CA ILE A 15 5.22 0.79 2.03
C ILE A 15 5.09 -0.32 3.07
N VAL A 16 4.29 -0.08 4.11
CA VAL A 16 4.10 -1.01 5.22
C VAL A 16 2.63 -1.25 5.48
N ASP A 17 2.31 -2.53 5.59
CA ASP A 17 1.03 -3.02 6.08
C ASP A 17 1.12 -3.24 7.60
N PHE A 18 0.41 -2.41 8.36
CA PHE A 18 0.29 -2.53 9.82
C PHE A 18 -0.99 -3.26 10.27
N GLY A 19 -1.53 -4.10 9.39
CA GLY A 19 -2.77 -4.84 9.55
C GLY A 19 -3.97 -3.90 9.68
N GLN A 20 -4.79 -4.11 10.71
CA GLN A 20 -5.93 -3.25 11.05
C GLN A 20 -5.58 -1.77 11.29
N ASN A 21 -4.29 -1.41 11.46
CA ASN A 21 -3.88 0.00 11.55
C ASN A 21 -3.70 0.68 10.18
N GLY A 22 -3.86 -0.08 9.10
CA GLY A 22 -3.88 0.39 7.72
C GLY A 22 -2.55 0.30 6.99
N LEU A 23 -2.56 0.85 5.78
CA LEU A 23 -1.43 0.97 4.88
C LEU A 23 -0.73 2.31 5.06
N TRP A 24 0.59 2.29 5.17
CA TRP A 24 1.41 3.48 5.40
C TRP A 24 2.61 3.54 4.45
N SER A 25 3.05 4.74 4.13
CA SER A 25 4.35 4.99 3.50
C SER A 25 5.34 5.61 4.48
N TYR A 26 6.63 5.40 4.22
CA TYR A 26 7.74 6.02 4.93
C TYR A 26 8.85 6.40 3.97
N ASP A 27 9.23 7.67 3.99
CA ASP A 27 10.32 8.29 3.22
C ASP A 27 11.30 9.08 4.13
N GLY A 28 11.24 8.83 5.44
CA GLY A 28 11.78 9.71 6.48
C GLY A 28 10.66 10.26 7.38
N THR A 29 9.43 10.28 6.89
CA THR A 29 8.22 10.56 7.68
C THR A 29 7.14 9.52 7.41
N TRP A 30 6.32 9.20 8.42
CA TRP A 30 5.20 8.27 8.25
C TRP A 30 3.97 8.98 7.72
N VAL A 31 3.39 8.48 6.64
CA VAL A 31 2.13 8.96 6.07
C VAL A 31 1.15 7.79 5.94
N LYS A 32 -0.08 7.95 6.45
CA LYS A 32 -1.13 6.95 6.26
C LYS A 32 -1.71 7.09 4.86
N LEU A 33 -1.65 6.03 4.07
CA LEU A 33 -2.22 5.98 2.73
C LEU A 33 -3.66 5.46 2.73
N SER A 34 -3.98 4.53 3.64
CA SER A 34 -5.32 3.95 3.76
C SER A 34 -5.62 3.48 5.17
N HIS A 35 -6.91 3.46 5.53
CA HIS A 35 -7.42 2.88 6.77
C HIS A 35 -7.77 1.39 6.66
N LEU A 36 -7.84 0.86 5.43
CA LEU A 36 -8.17 -0.55 5.19
C LEU A 36 -6.96 -1.44 5.48
N ASP A 37 -7.24 -2.65 5.96
CA ASP A 37 -6.27 -3.72 6.18
C ASP A 37 -5.92 -4.38 4.84
N PRO A 38 -4.69 -4.19 4.31
CA PRO A 38 -4.22 -4.90 3.12
C PRO A 38 -4.21 -6.42 3.36
N LEU A 39 -4.66 -7.19 2.37
CA LEU A 39 -4.45 -8.65 2.38
C LEU A 39 -3.18 -9.03 1.63
N ARG A 40 -2.89 -8.32 0.53
CA ARG A 40 -1.71 -8.49 -0.31
C ARG A 40 -1.31 -7.15 -0.91
N MET A 41 -0.02 -6.94 -1.11
CA MET A 41 0.47 -5.78 -1.85
C MET A 41 1.75 -6.10 -2.62
N ILE A 42 1.93 -5.42 -3.75
CA ILE A 42 3.11 -5.53 -4.60
C ILE A 42 3.39 -4.20 -5.28
N THR A 43 4.65 -3.91 -5.57
CA THR A 43 4.99 -2.79 -6.45
C THR A 43 5.02 -3.22 -7.90
N TRP A 44 4.49 -2.37 -8.77
CA TRP A 44 4.38 -2.61 -10.19
C TRP A 44 5.12 -1.51 -10.97
N GLY A 45 6.30 -1.88 -11.46
CA GLY A 45 7.27 -0.90 -11.95
C GLY A 45 7.84 -0.07 -10.81
N GLU A 46 8.38 1.11 -11.15
CA GLU A 46 9.06 1.97 -10.16
C GLU A 46 8.10 2.87 -9.38
N SER A 47 6.88 3.08 -9.89
CA SER A 47 6.01 4.17 -9.44
C SER A 47 4.60 3.75 -9.02
N ASN A 48 4.23 2.47 -9.15
CA ASN A 48 2.91 2.01 -8.77
C ASN A 48 2.96 1.00 -7.62
N LEU A 49 1.99 1.10 -6.73
CA LEU A 49 1.66 0.10 -5.73
C LEU A 49 0.31 -0.52 -6.09
N VAL A 50 0.21 -1.84 -6.05
CA VAL A 50 -1.06 -2.56 -6.19
C VAL A 50 -1.38 -3.22 -4.85
N VAL A 51 -2.59 -3.01 -4.36
CA VAL A 51 -3.05 -3.49 -3.05
C VAL A 51 -4.40 -4.19 -3.21
N ASP A 52 -4.48 -5.40 -2.67
CA ASP A 52 -5.70 -6.17 -2.52
C ASP A 52 -6.24 -5.96 -1.11
N TYR A 53 -7.43 -5.38 -1.00
CA TYR A 53 -8.15 -5.17 0.26
C TYR A 53 -9.31 -6.17 0.46
N GLY A 54 -9.23 -7.34 -0.19
CA GLY A 54 -10.24 -8.38 -0.14
C GLY A 54 -11.56 -7.90 -0.73
N SER A 55 -12.64 -7.93 0.06
CA SER A 55 -13.97 -7.49 -0.38
C SER A 55 -14.05 -6.02 -0.78
N HIS A 56 -13.05 -5.20 -0.45
CA HIS A 56 -12.97 -3.80 -0.88
C HIS A 56 -12.34 -3.64 -2.28
N GLY A 57 -11.80 -4.72 -2.84
CA GLY A 57 -11.28 -4.83 -4.20
C GLY A 57 -9.78 -4.65 -4.34
N LEU A 58 -9.33 -4.70 -5.59
CA LEU A 58 -7.95 -4.50 -6.02
C LEU A 58 -7.76 -3.04 -6.48
N TRP A 59 -6.77 -2.38 -5.91
CA TRP A 59 -6.49 -0.96 -6.15
C TRP A 59 -5.06 -0.73 -6.57
N LYS A 60 -4.84 0.27 -7.42
CA LYS A 60 -3.51 0.76 -7.82
C LYS A 60 -3.35 2.19 -7.28
N PHE A 61 -2.19 2.47 -6.73
CA PHE A 61 -1.76 3.80 -6.29
C PHE A 61 -0.54 4.23 -7.10
N ASP A 62 -0.59 5.39 -7.72
CA ASP A 62 0.48 5.93 -8.59
C ASP A 62 1.34 7.01 -7.91
N GLN A 63 1.30 7.07 -6.57
CA GLN A 63 1.89 8.09 -5.69
C GLN A 63 1.11 9.41 -5.60
N SER A 64 0.07 9.61 -6.41
CA SER A 64 -0.85 10.74 -6.30
C SER A 64 -2.24 10.27 -5.95
N ASP A 65 -2.75 9.32 -6.73
CA ASP A 65 -4.16 8.95 -6.74
C ASP A 65 -4.36 7.44 -6.68
N TRP A 66 -5.54 7.07 -6.18
CA TRP A 66 -5.99 5.69 -6.09
C TRP A 66 -6.98 5.37 -7.20
N GLU A 67 -6.74 4.29 -7.92
CA GLU A 67 -7.60 3.75 -8.97
C GLU A 67 -8.04 2.33 -8.59
N LYS A 68 -9.36 2.07 -8.55
CA LYS A 68 -9.86 0.70 -8.39
C LYS A 68 -9.77 -0.03 -9.71
N ILE A 69 -9.00 -1.12 -9.74
CA ILE A 69 -8.71 -1.89 -10.95
C ILE A 69 -9.35 -3.29 -10.95
N GLY A 70 -9.99 -3.69 -9.84
CA GLY A 70 -10.71 -4.95 -9.72
C GLY A 70 -11.58 -5.03 -8.46
N LEU A 71 -12.51 -6.00 -8.45
CA LEU A 71 -13.34 -6.36 -7.29
C LEU A 71 -12.83 -7.64 -6.62
#